data_AF-A0A7C3R0I3-F1
#
_entry.id   AF-A0A7C3R0I3-F1
#
_cell.length_a   1.000
_cell.length_b   1.000
_cell.length_c   1.000
_cell.angle_alpha   90.00
_cell.angle_beta   90.00
_cell.angle_gamma   90.00
#
_symmetry.space_group_name_H-M   'P 1'
#
loop_
_entity.id
_entity.type
_entity.pdbx_description
1 polymer ?
#
loop_
_entity_poly.entity_id
_entity_poly.type
_entity_poly.pdbx_seq_one_letter_code
_entity_poly.pdbx_strand_id
1 'polypeptide(L)'
;LGAEVVEAPTRDEAARLAVSDREGCYVGHRINPYFLEGMKDLALELVRGLGEVDYVVSPLASGTLLIGLWKGYMELVEVGVAKRVPRLVAVQACGYESLTKYYRPCVSVCRSRAQLPDGIRLTDAPRLQHVAKILKESGGLYAVIDDELAMPYLRELWREGVVAEPTSAYGYAVARELVREGSISGKVVVILTGNGIKHVSGGMTI
;
A
#
# COMPACT_ATOMS: atom_id res chain seq x y z
N LEU A 1 -9.68 21.06 10.54
CA LEU A 1 -10.52 21.20 9.33
C LEU A 1 -12.00 21.51 9.63
N GLY A 2 -12.41 21.67 10.91
CA GLY A 2 -13.79 22.03 11.24
C GLY A 2 -14.82 20.90 11.03
N ALA A 3 -14.37 19.66 10.89
CA ALA A 3 -15.25 18.50 10.80
C ALA A 3 -15.85 18.18 12.18
N GLU A 4 -17.11 17.75 12.18
CA GLU A 4 -17.70 17.05 13.33
C GLU A 4 -17.02 15.68 13.48
N VAL A 5 -16.64 15.34 14.71
CA VAL A 5 -15.91 14.09 15.00
C VAL A 5 -16.84 13.13 15.71
N VAL A 6 -17.07 11.99 15.07
CA VAL A 6 -17.77 10.84 15.66
C VAL A 6 -16.76 9.73 15.89
N GLU A 7 -16.58 9.33 17.14
CA GLU A 7 -15.62 8.28 17.51
C GLU A 7 -16.20 6.89 17.30
N ALA A 8 -15.34 5.95 16.89
CA ALA A 8 -15.68 4.54 16.78
C ALA A 8 -14.53 3.65 17.31
N PRO A 9 -14.82 2.52 17.96
CA PRO A 9 -13.82 1.61 18.53
C PRO A 9 -12.77 1.08 17.54
N THR A 10 -13.15 0.90 16.27
CA THR A 10 -12.26 0.33 15.24
C THR A 10 -12.42 1.03 13.88
N ARG A 11 -11.41 0.90 13.02
CA ARG A 11 -11.47 1.40 11.63
C ARG A 11 -12.63 0.80 10.82
N ASP A 12 -12.92 -0.49 11.03
CA ASP A 12 -14.01 -1.16 10.32
C ASP A 12 -15.39 -0.70 10.79
N GLU A 13 -15.52 -0.36 12.07
CA GLU A 13 -16.74 0.22 12.61
C GLU A 13 -16.93 1.67 12.17
N ALA A 14 -15.88 2.50 12.20
CA ALA A 14 -15.90 3.85 11.64
C ALA A 14 -16.36 3.84 10.17
N ALA A 15 -15.84 2.90 9.37
CA ALA A 15 -16.23 2.74 7.98
C ALA A 15 -17.70 2.31 7.83
N ARG A 16 -18.20 1.41 8.68
CA ARG A 16 -19.61 1.00 8.66
C ARG A 16 -20.54 2.16 9.01
N LEU A 17 -20.24 2.93 10.05
CA LEU A 17 -21.00 4.12 10.43
C LEU A 17 -21.06 5.13 9.27
N ALA A 18 -19.90 5.43 8.67
CA ALA A 18 -19.81 6.37 7.56
C ALA A 18 -20.59 5.93 6.31
N VAL A 19 -20.73 4.62 6.05
CA VAL A 19 -21.51 4.10 4.92
C VAL A 19 -23.01 4.00 5.24
N SER A 20 -23.37 3.87 6.52
CA SER A 20 -24.77 3.78 6.96
C SER A 20 -25.49 5.12 7.01
N ASP A 21 -24.74 6.23 7.08
CA ASP A 21 -25.29 7.57 7.03
C ASP A 21 -26.00 7.81 5.69
N ARG A 22 -27.30 8.10 5.77
CA ARG A 22 -28.18 8.36 4.61
C ARG A 22 -28.42 9.84 4.38
N GLU A 23 -28.06 10.69 5.34
CA GLU A 23 -28.27 12.15 5.26
C GLU A 23 -27.02 12.84 4.70
N GLY A 24 -25.84 12.26 4.92
CA GLY A 24 -24.56 12.74 4.40
C GLY A 24 -24.17 12.22 3.01
N CYS A 25 -23.10 12.80 2.47
CA CYS A 25 -22.41 12.30 1.27
C CYS A 25 -21.19 11.47 1.69
N TYR A 26 -21.07 10.24 1.18
CA TYR A 26 -19.90 9.42 1.44
C TYR A 26 -18.67 9.94 0.66
N VAL A 27 -17.74 10.57 1.38
CA VAL A 27 -16.47 11.07 0.84
C VAL A 27 -15.27 10.17 1.15
N GLY A 28 -15.51 9.02 1.79
CA GLY A 28 -14.45 8.09 2.16
C GLY A 28 -13.80 7.42 0.94
N HIS A 29 -12.54 6.98 1.08
CA HIS A 29 -11.77 6.38 -0.01
C HIS A 29 -11.92 4.85 -0.11
N ARG A 30 -12.52 4.20 0.90
CA ARG A 30 -12.58 2.73 0.99
C ARG A 30 -13.42 2.12 -0.12
N ILE A 31 -14.57 2.73 -0.46
CA ILE A 31 -15.47 2.21 -1.49
C ILE A 31 -15.73 3.16 -2.67
N ASN A 32 -15.27 4.41 -2.59
CA ASN A 32 -15.52 5.43 -3.61
C ASN A 32 -14.75 5.15 -4.92
N PRO A 33 -15.44 4.99 -6.08
CA PRO A 33 -14.80 4.73 -7.36
C PRO A 33 -13.98 5.93 -7.87
N TYR A 34 -14.35 7.17 -7.56
CA TYR A 34 -13.60 8.35 -7.98
C TYR A 34 -12.22 8.43 -7.32
N PHE A 35 -12.11 7.93 -6.08
CA PHE A 35 -10.81 7.86 -5.41
C PHE A 35 -9.87 6.86 -6.10
N LEU A 36 -10.42 5.78 -6.68
CA LEU A 36 -9.65 4.83 -7.48
C LEU A 36 -9.16 5.49 -8.77
N GLU A 37 -10.01 6.23 -9.47
CA GLU A 37 -9.61 6.99 -10.65
C GLU A 37 -8.50 7.99 -10.33
N GLY A 38 -8.57 8.72 -9.21
CA GLY A 38 -7.49 9.62 -8.80
C GLY A 38 -6.17 8.90 -8.53
N MET A 39 -6.21 7.66 -8.02
CA MET A 39 -4.98 6.88 -7.75
C MET A 39 -4.26 6.42 -9.02
N LYS A 40 -4.91 6.43 -10.19
CA LYS A 40 -4.27 6.01 -11.44
C LYS A 40 -3.24 7.01 -11.95
N ASP A 41 -3.37 8.28 -11.56
CA ASP A 41 -2.45 9.34 -11.96
C ASP A 41 -1.02 9.07 -11.47
N LEU A 42 -0.87 8.32 -10.38
CA LEU A 42 0.45 7.87 -9.91
C LEU A 42 1.19 7.06 -10.99
N ALA A 43 0.49 6.25 -11.80
CA ALA A 43 1.13 5.55 -12.91
C ALA A 43 1.68 6.52 -13.97
N LEU A 44 0.93 7.59 -14.28
CA LEU A 44 1.35 8.63 -15.22
C LEU A 44 2.56 9.38 -14.70
N GLU A 45 2.57 9.73 -13.41
CA GLU A 45 3.72 10.39 -12.77
C GLU A 45 4.96 9.50 -12.79
N LEU A 46 4.84 8.21 -12.50
CA LEU A 46 5.95 7.27 -12.55
C LEU A 46 6.51 7.14 -13.97
N VAL A 47 5.67 6.99 -14.98
CA VAL A 47 6.12 6.88 -16.38
C VAL A 47 6.81 8.18 -16.83
N ARG A 48 6.25 9.35 -16.49
CA ARG A 48 6.83 10.64 -16.87
C ARG A 48 8.14 10.94 -16.14
N GLY A 49 8.21 10.63 -14.85
CA GLY A 49 9.35 10.97 -14.00
C GLY A 49 10.48 9.95 -14.09
N LEU A 50 10.16 8.68 -14.27
CA LEU A 50 11.12 7.57 -14.17
C LEU A 50 11.21 6.72 -15.44
N GLY A 51 10.31 6.88 -16.41
CA GLY A 51 10.25 6.02 -17.59
C GLY A 51 9.82 4.59 -17.23
N GLU A 52 10.43 3.61 -17.90
CA GLU A 52 10.16 2.19 -17.60
C GLU A 52 10.68 1.80 -16.23
N VAL A 53 9.85 1.08 -15.47
CA VAL A 53 10.18 0.47 -14.19
C VAL A 53 9.79 -1.01 -14.24
N ASP A 54 10.52 -1.85 -13.51
CA ASP A 54 10.31 -3.29 -13.52
C ASP A 54 9.35 -3.72 -12.42
N TYR A 55 9.45 -3.07 -11.25
CA TYR A 55 8.64 -3.37 -10.08
C TYR A 55 8.12 -2.10 -9.41
N VAL A 56 6.88 -2.16 -8.95
CA VAL A 56 6.29 -1.15 -8.05
C VAL A 56 5.81 -1.85 -6.78
N VAL A 57 6.42 -1.48 -5.65
CA VAL A 57 6.11 -2.02 -4.33
C VAL A 57 5.19 -1.06 -3.59
N SER A 58 4.04 -1.56 -3.15
CA SER A 58 3.02 -0.76 -2.48
C SER A 58 2.48 -1.48 -1.24
N PRO A 59 2.34 -0.76 -0.12
CA PRO A 59 1.49 -1.22 0.98
C PRO A 59 0.06 -1.50 0.47
N LEU A 60 -0.59 -2.50 1.05
CA LEU A 60 -1.93 -2.94 0.68
C LEU A 60 -2.90 -2.84 1.87
N ALA A 61 -3.87 -1.93 1.76
CA ALA A 61 -5.03 -1.84 2.65
C ALA A 61 -6.31 -2.25 1.90
N SER A 62 -7.12 -1.27 1.45
CA SER A 62 -8.38 -1.51 0.74
C SER A 62 -8.24 -2.05 -0.69
N GLY A 63 -7.01 -2.07 -1.24
CA GLY A 63 -6.72 -2.38 -2.64
C GLY A 63 -6.76 -1.19 -3.59
N THR A 64 -7.22 -0.02 -3.16
CA THR A 64 -7.47 1.12 -4.07
C THR A 64 -6.20 1.61 -4.77
N LEU A 65 -5.10 1.78 -4.04
CA LEU A 65 -3.82 2.25 -4.59
C LEU A 65 -3.25 1.26 -5.62
N LEU A 66 -3.21 -0.03 -5.28
CA LEU A 66 -2.65 -1.06 -6.17
C LEU A 66 -3.48 -1.23 -7.45
N ILE A 67 -4.81 -1.19 -7.32
CA ILE A 67 -5.71 -1.25 -8.49
C ILE A 67 -5.59 0.02 -9.33
N GLY A 68 -5.49 1.20 -8.70
CA GLY A 68 -5.26 2.47 -9.40
C GLY A 68 -3.97 2.44 -10.21
N LEU A 69 -2.85 2.00 -9.61
CA LEU A 69 -1.58 1.79 -10.29
C LEU A 69 -1.72 0.85 -11.50
N TRP A 70 -2.31 -0.34 -11.29
CA TRP A 70 -2.50 -1.30 -12.39
C TRP A 70 -3.33 -0.70 -13.52
N LYS A 71 -4.48 -0.10 -13.20
CA LYS A 71 -5.39 0.51 -14.18
C LYS A 71 -4.72 1.66 -14.94
N GLY A 72 -4.01 2.53 -14.24
CA GLY A 72 -3.28 3.65 -14.85
C GLY A 72 -2.22 3.15 -15.83
N TYR A 73 -1.42 2.14 -15.44
CA TYR A 73 -0.47 1.54 -16.37
C TYR A 73 -1.14 0.84 -17.55
N MET A 74 -2.23 0.11 -17.35
CA MET A 74 -2.99 -0.52 -18.44
C MET A 74 -3.47 0.51 -19.46
N GLU A 75 -4.08 1.61 -19.01
CA GLU A 75 -4.51 2.70 -19.89
C GLU A 75 -3.34 3.35 -20.63
N LEU A 76 -2.22 3.58 -19.93
CA LEU A 76 -1.02 4.16 -20.55
C LEU A 76 -0.37 3.23 -21.57
N VAL A 77 -0.45 1.91 -21.37
CA VAL A 77 -0.03 0.93 -22.37
C VAL A 77 -0.94 0.95 -23.59
N GLU A 78 -2.26 1.00 -23.38
CA GLU A 78 -3.25 1.04 -24.45
C GLU A 78 -3.05 2.25 -25.37
N VAL A 79 -2.71 3.42 -24.82
CA VAL A 79 -2.44 4.64 -25.61
C VAL A 79 -0.97 4.78 -26.05
N GLY A 80 -0.12 3.79 -25.79
CA GLY A 80 1.28 3.76 -26.23
C GLY A 80 2.23 4.69 -25.46
N VAL A 81 1.82 5.22 -24.30
CA VAL A 81 2.67 6.06 -23.43
C VAL A 81 3.61 5.21 -22.58
N ALA A 82 3.15 4.03 -22.13
CA ALA A 82 3.96 3.03 -21.44
C ALA A 82 4.14 1.79 -22.31
N LYS A 83 5.28 1.09 -22.19
CA LYS A 83 5.50 -0.15 -22.97
C LYS A 83 4.92 -1.40 -22.30
N ARG A 84 4.84 -1.39 -20.97
CA ARG A 84 4.35 -2.52 -20.17
C ARG A 84 3.83 -2.03 -18.81
N VAL A 85 2.99 -2.85 -18.18
CA VAL A 85 2.66 -2.73 -16.77
C VAL A 85 3.82 -3.31 -15.94
N PRO A 86 4.36 -2.61 -14.93
CA PRO A 86 5.37 -3.16 -14.05
C PRO A 86 4.78 -4.27 -13.17
N ARG A 87 5.63 -5.17 -12.68
CA ARG A 87 5.19 -6.18 -11.71
C ARG A 87 4.85 -5.49 -10.39
N LEU A 88 3.62 -5.65 -9.94
CA LEU A 88 3.18 -5.05 -8.68
C LEU A 88 3.55 -5.96 -7.50
N VAL A 89 4.05 -5.38 -6.42
CA VAL A 89 4.35 -6.08 -5.17
C VAL A 89 3.44 -5.53 -4.08
N ALA A 90 2.50 -6.34 -3.63
CA ALA A 90 1.62 -6.01 -2.52
C ALA A 90 2.27 -6.34 -1.18
N VAL A 91 2.14 -5.46 -0.19
CA VAL A 91 2.66 -5.70 1.17
C VAL A 91 1.56 -5.51 2.20
N GLN A 92 1.26 -6.57 2.97
CA GLN A 92 0.37 -6.49 4.14
C GLN A 92 1.15 -6.70 5.44
N ALA A 93 0.55 -6.28 6.54
CA ALA A 93 1.10 -6.44 7.87
C ALA A 93 0.52 -7.67 8.57
N CYS A 94 1.33 -8.34 9.40
CA CYS A 94 0.90 -9.48 10.20
C CYS A 94 -0.28 -9.14 11.13
N GLY A 95 -1.26 -10.04 11.21
CA GLY A 95 -2.58 -9.85 11.80
C GLY A 95 -3.60 -9.07 10.96
N TYR A 96 -3.26 -8.70 9.71
CA TYR A 96 -4.11 -7.96 8.75
C TYR A 96 -3.98 -8.46 7.30
N GLU A 97 -3.32 -9.61 7.09
CA GLU A 97 -2.97 -10.27 5.83
C GLU A 97 -4.16 -10.95 5.13
N SER A 98 -5.28 -10.25 5.03
CA SER A 98 -6.53 -10.76 4.48
C SER A 98 -6.43 -11.23 3.01
N LEU A 99 -5.43 -10.78 2.24
CA LEU A 99 -5.18 -11.24 0.87
C LEU A 99 -4.72 -12.71 0.81
N THR A 100 -4.20 -13.28 1.90
CA THR A 100 -3.79 -14.69 1.99
C THR A 100 -4.91 -15.67 1.62
N LYS A 101 -6.16 -15.26 1.76
CA LYS A 101 -7.36 -16.02 1.33
C LYS A 101 -7.42 -16.25 -0.19
N TYR A 102 -6.75 -15.41 -0.98
CA TYR A 102 -6.87 -15.38 -2.44
C TYR A 102 -5.51 -15.45 -3.16
N TYR A 103 -4.42 -15.09 -2.50
CA TYR A 103 -3.08 -15.07 -3.11
C TYR A 103 -2.01 -15.46 -2.09
N ARG A 104 -1.11 -16.38 -2.44
CA ARG A 104 -0.09 -16.89 -1.52
C ARG A 104 1.08 -15.90 -1.42
N PRO A 105 1.54 -15.56 -0.21
CA PRO A 105 2.72 -14.71 -0.06
C PRO A 105 3.99 -15.47 -0.47
N CYS A 106 4.90 -14.78 -1.16
CA CYS A 106 6.26 -15.27 -1.42
C CYS A 106 7.22 -14.98 -0.26
N VAL A 107 6.92 -13.95 0.54
CA VAL A 107 7.61 -13.60 1.78
C VAL A 107 6.59 -13.56 2.92
N SER A 108 6.86 -14.28 4.01
CA SER A 108 5.97 -14.33 5.18
C SER A 108 6.80 -14.35 6.46
N VAL A 109 6.97 -13.18 7.09
CA VAL A 109 7.73 -13.01 8.33
C VAL A 109 6.79 -12.46 9.40
N CYS A 110 6.18 -13.35 10.20
CA CYS A 110 5.23 -12.97 11.25
C CYS A 110 5.57 -13.62 12.59
N ARG A 111 6.23 -12.87 13.46
CA ARG A 111 6.50 -13.25 14.86
C ARG A 111 5.46 -12.69 15.81
N SER A 112 4.89 -11.53 15.47
CA SER A 112 3.85 -10.86 16.25
C SER A 112 2.87 -10.12 15.36
N ARG A 113 1.72 -9.74 15.94
CA ARG A 113 0.74 -8.88 15.26
C ARG A 113 1.29 -7.46 15.15
N ALA A 114 1.27 -6.90 13.95
CA ALA A 114 1.75 -5.55 13.70
C ALA A 114 0.91 -4.48 14.41
N GLN A 115 1.59 -3.45 14.92
CA GLN A 115 0.99 -2.34 15.66
C GLN A 115 1.29 -0.99 15.00
N LEU A 116 2.43 -0.85 14.31
CA LEU A 116 2.88 0.44 13.78
C LEU A 116 2.19 0.90 12.48
N PRO A 117 1.83 0.04 11.51
CA PRO A 117 1.47 0.52 10.18
C PRO A 117 -0.03 0.83 10.07
N ASP A 118 -0.49 1.87 10.76
CA ASP A 118 -1.91 2.26 10.85
C ASP A 118 -2.63 2.34 9.50
N GLY A 119 -1.93 2.71 8.43
CA GLY A 119 -2.48 2.80 7.07
C GLY A 119 -3.03 1.47 6.53
N ILE A 120 -2.48 0.32 6.96
CA ILE A 120 -2.77 -1.02 6.42
C ILE A 120 -3.36 -2.00 7.45
N ARG A 121 -3.73 -1.52 8.64
CA ARG A 121 -4.40 -2.31 9.69
C ARG A 121 -5.89 -2.52 9.40
N LEU A 122 -6.21 -3.19 8.29
CA LEU A 122 -7.59 -3.47 7.85
C LEU A 122 -7.83 -4.98 7.71
N THR A 123 -8.79 -5.53 8.45
CA THR A 123 -9.08 -6.98 8.42
C THR A 123 -10.07 -7.37 7.32
N ASP A 124 -10.94 -6.45 6.92
CA ASP A 124 -11.95 -6.65 5.86
C ASP A 124 -11.72 -5.72 4.66
N ALA A 125 -10.72 -6.03 3.83
CA ALA A 125 -10.45 -5.24 2.65
C ALA A 125 -11.44 -5.60 1.49
N PRO A 126 -12.14 -4.61 0.90
CA PRO A 126 -13.27 -4.86 -0.01
C PRO A 126 -12.88 -5.39 -1.41
N ARG A 127 -11.62 -5.28 -1.84
CA ARG A 127 -11.20 -5.52 -3.24
C ARG A 127 -10.17 -6.63 -3.39
N LEU A 128 -10.02 -7.51 -2.41
CA LEU A 128 -8.91 -8.47 -2.38
C LEU A 128 -8.95 -9.50 -3.52
N GLN A 129 -10.13 -9.96 -3.94
CA GLN A 129 -10.24 -10.84 -5.10
C GLN A 129 -9.74 -10.16 -6.39
N HIS A 130 -10.06 -8.88 -6.56
CA HIS A 130 -9.58 -8.09 -7.71
C HIS A 130 -8.06 -7.89 -7.63
N VAL A 131 -7.53 -7.55 -6.45
CA VAL A 131 -6.08 -7.47 -6.22
C VAL A 131 -5.39 -8.80 -6.55
N ALA A 132 -5.92 -9.93 -6.08
CA ALA A 132 -5.36 -11.25 -6.36
C ALA A 132 -5.35 -11.58 -7.86
N LYS A 133 -6.43 -11.21 -8.59
CA LYS A 133 -6.50 -11.35 -10.05
C LYS A 133 -5.41 -10.51 -10.73
N ILE A 134 -5.26 -9.25 -10.33
CA ILE A 134 -4.22 -8.34 -10.86
C ILE A 134 -2.83 -8.92 -10.63
N LEU A 135 -2.52 -9.36 -9.40
CA LEU A 135 -1.20 -9.93 -9.09
C LEU A 135 -0.94 -11.20 -9.92
N LYS A 136 -1.95 -12.05 -10.11
CA LYS A 136 -1.81 -13.24 -10.96
C LYS A 136 -1.54 -12.88 -12.43
N GLU A 137 -2.27 -11.92 -12.97
CA GLU A 137 -2.15 -11.49 -14.37
C GLU A 137 -0.86 -10.72 -14.65
N SER A 138 -0.39 -9.91 -13.69
CA SER A 138 0.83 -9.11 -13.83
C SER A 138 2.11 -9.89 -13.46
N GLY A 139 2.01 -11.14 -13.00
CA GLY A 139 3.15 -11.83 -12.37
C GLY A 139 3.66 -11.09 -11.13
N GLY A 140 2.75 -10.43 -10.41
CA GLY A 140 3.01 -9.67 -9.20
C GLY A 140 3.29 -10.55 -7.99
N LEU A 141 3.88 -9.93 -6.97
CA LEU A 141 4.29 -10.59 -5.73
C LEU A 141 3.46 -10.10 -4.56
N TYR A 142 3.45 -10.89 -3.49
CA TYR A 142 2.77 -10.57 -2.26
C TYR A 142 3.65 -10.92 -1.06
N ALA A 143 3.77 -10.00 -0.12
CA ALA A 143 4.53 -10.18 1.11
C ALA A 143 3.70 -9.83 2.34
N VAL A 144 3.97 -10.57 3.43
CA VAL A 144 3.44 -10.31 4.76
C VAL A 144 4.60 -10.19 5.73
N ILE A 145 4.70 -9.08 6.44
CA ILE A 145 5.79 -8.84 7.39
C ILE A 145 5.27 -8.19 8.68
N ASP A 146 6.07 -8.22 9.75
CA ASP A 146 5.76 -7.58 11.04
C ASP A 146 6.62 -6.33 11.29
N ASP A 147 6.38 -5.69 12.44
CA ASP A 147 7.08 -4.46 12.83
C ASP A 147 8.58 -4.70 13.05
N GLU A 148 8.95 -5.90 13.51
CA GLU A 148 10.35 -6.24 13.83
C GLU A 148 11.20 -6.21 12.56
N LEU A 149 10.66 -6.72 11.44
CA LEU A 149 11.33 -6.60 10.14
C LEU A 149 11.29 -5.16 9.62
N ALA A 150 10.18 -4.44 9.75
CA ALA A 150 10.02 -3.11 9.14
C ALA A 150 10.81 -1.98 9.86
N MET A 151 10.99 -2.08 11.17
CA MET A 151 11.54 -0.98 11.99
C MET A 151 12.99 -0.58 11.67
N PRO A 152 13.94 -1.51 11.42
CA PRO A 152 15.28 -1.15 10.95
C PRO A 152 15.25 -0.34 9.65
N TYR A 153 14.35 -0.69 8.72
CA TYR A 153 14.19 -0.01 7.43
C TYR A 153 13.54 1.37 7.55
N LEU A 154 12.64 1.57 8.51
CA LEU A 154 12.12 2.90 8.83
C LEU A 154 13.25 3.82 9.32
N ARG A 155 14.10 3.31 10.22
CA ARG A 155 15.27 4.04 10.73
C ARG A 155 16.28 4.35 9.64
N GLU A 156 16.47 3.43 8.70
CA GLU A 156 17.30 3.66 7.52
C GLU A 156 16.75 4.82 6.67
N LEU A 157 15.47 4.81 6.29
CA LEU A 157 14.84 5.91 5.53
C LEU A 157 15.05 7.27 6.21
N TRP A 158 14.87 7.33 7.53
CA TRP A 158 15.03 8.55 8.30
C TRP A 158 16.48 9.05 8.33
N ARG A 159 17.46 8.13 8.45
CA ARG A 159 18.89 8.46 8.38
C ARG A 159 19.29 9.01 7.01
N GLU A 160 18.65 8.53 5.96
CA GLU A 160 18.82 9.02 4.57
C GLU A 160 18.03 10.32 4.29
N GLY A 161 17.41 10.92 5.30
CA GLY A 161 16.66 12.19 5.17
C GLY A 161 15.24 12.04 4.61
N VAL A 162 14.76 10.80 4.44
CA VAL A 162 13.39 10.52 3.97
C VAL A 162 12.48 10.25 5.16
N VAL A 163 11.81 11.28 5.66
CA VAL A 163 10.90 11.19 6.82
C VAL A 163 9.57 10.54 6.44
N ALA A 164 9.57 9.22 6.24
CA ALA A 164 8.39 8.41 5.92
C ALA A 164 7.63 7.94 7.18
N GLU A 165 6.35 7.59 7.01
CA GLU A 165 5.56 6.92 8.05
C GLU A 165 5.91 5.43 8.21
N PRO A 166 5.51 4.74 9.30
CA PRO A 166 5.74 3.31 9.47
C PRO A 166 5.13 2.41 8.38
N THR A 167 3.91 2.69 7.90
CA THR A 167 3.34 1.96 6.73
C THR A 167 4.24 2.08 5.49
N SER A 168 4.95 3.20 5.39
CA SER A 168 6.05 3.47 4.46
C SER A 168 7.09 2.37 4.38
N ALA A 169 7.64 2.10 5.55
CA ALA A 169 8.77 1.21 5.74
C ALA A 169 8.44 -0.25 5.41
N TYR A 170 7.17 -0.65 5.44
CA TYR A 170 6.78 -2.01 5.07
C TYR A 170 7.09 -2.32 3.61
N GLY A 171 6.72 -1.41 2.70
CA GLY A 171 7.05 -1.54 1.28
C GLY A 171 8.56 -1.53 1.04
N TYR A 172 9.26 -0.65 1.76
CA TYR A 172 10.71 -0.51 1.64
C TYR A 172 11.46 -1.76 2.13
N ALA A 173 11.08 -2.29 3.29
CA ALA A 173 11.63 -3.51 3.85
C ALA A 173 11.49 -4.70 2.89
N VAL A 174 10.28 -4.92 2.37
CA VAL A 174 10.03 -6.00 1.40
C VAL A 174 10.85 -5.82 0.13
N ALA A 175 10.93 -4.61 -0.41
CA ALA A 175 11.73 -4.34 -1.60
C ALA A 175 13.21 -4.69 -1.36
N ARG A 176 13.76 -4.30 -0.21
CA ARG A 176 15.15 -4.59 0.17
C ARG A 176 15.41 -6.08 0.35
N GLU A 177 14.50 -6.80 1.01
CA GLU A 177 14.62 -8.25 1.16
C GLU A 177 14.55 -8.98 -0.19
N LEU A 178 13.57 -8.65 -1.04
CA LEU A 178 13.42 -9.30 -2.35
C LEU A 178 14.62 -9.05 -3.27
N VAL A 179 15.21 -7.85 -3.23
CA VAL A 179 16.45 -7.55 -3.98
C VAL A 179 17.64 -8.32 -3.39
N ARG A 180 17.77 -8.34 -2.06
CA ARG A 180 18.87 -9.04 -1.36
C ARG A 180 18.87 -10.54 -1.64
N GLU A 181 17.69 -11.14 -1.74
CA GLU A 181 17.51 -12.57 -2.05
C GLU A 181 17.63 -12.88 -3.55
N GLY A 182 17.69 -11.86 -4.42
CA GLY A 182 17.69 -12.04 -5.87
C GLY A 182 16.32 -12.41 -6.46
N SER A 183 15.25 -12.30 -5.67
CA SER A 183 13.86 -12.57 -6.08
C SER A 183 13.30 -11.52 -7.05
N ILE A 184 13.81 -10.28 -6.97
CA ILE A 184 13.53 -9.21 -7.93
C ILE A 184 14.84 -8.49 -8.31
N SER A 185 14.87 -7.89 -9.50
CA SER A 185 16.01 -7.13 -10.01
C SER A 185 15.54 -6.02 -10.97
N GLY A 186 16.46 -5.16 -11.39
CA GLY A 186 16.14 -4.02 -12.26
C GLY A 186 15.65 -2.79 -11.47
N LYS A 187 14.83 -1.96 -12.11
CA LYS A 187 14.37 -0.70 -11.52
C LYS A 187 13.14 -0.93 -10.65
N VAL A 188 13.34 -0.84 -9.34
CA VAL A 188 12.29 -1.02 -8.31
C VAL A 188 11.88 0.33 -7.75
N VAL A 189 10.57 0.60 -7.74
CA VAL A 189 9.99 1.78 -7.11
C VAL A 189 9.21 1.36 -5.88
N VAL A 190 9.40 2.07 -4.77
CA VAL A 190 8.65 1.86 -3.52
C VAL A 190 7.75 3.06 -3.28
N ILE A 191 6.45 2.82 -3.09
CA ILE A 191 5.49 3.89 -2.83
C ILE A 191 5.50 4.25 -1.34
N LEU A 192 5.92 5.48 -1.05
CA LEU A 192 5.87 6.06 0.28
C LEU A 192 4.56 6.83 0.47
N THR A 193 3.57 6.18 1.09
CA THR A 193 2.18 6.61 1.20
C THR A 193 1.92 7.78 2.15
N GLY A 194 2.88 8.11 3.02
CA GLY A 194 2.65 9.13 4.03
C GLY A 194 3.90 9.66 4.70
N ASN A 195 3.77 10.88 5.19
CA ASN A 195 4.83 11.61 5.85
C ASN A 195 4.95 11.19 7.33
N GLY A 196 6.18 10.99 7.80
CA GLY A 196 6.51 10.60 9.17
C GLY A 196 6.24 11.69 10.23
N ILE A 197 6.09 12.96 9.83
CA ILE A 197 5.75 14.09 10.73
C ILE A 197 4.49 13.79 11.55
N LYS A 198 3.54 13.04 10.99
CA LYS A 198 2.32 12.63 11.71
C LYS A 198 2.57 11.77 12.95
N HIS A 199 3.79 11.23 13.11
CA HIS A 199 4.21 10.41 14.24
C HIS A 199 5.28 11.09 15.12
N VAL A 200 5.70 12.32 14.79
CA VAL A 200 6.74 13.05 15.54
C VAL A 200 6.21 13.59 16.88
N SER A 201 4.90 13.84 17.00
CA SER A 201 4.27 14.40 18.21
C SER A 201 4.13 13.41 19.38
N GLY A 202 4.37 12.11 19.16
CA GLY A 202 4.07 11.05 20.13
C GLY A 202 5.23 10.66 21.06
N GLY A 203 6.33 11.42 21.08
CA GLY A 203 7.50 11.05 21.89
C GLY A 203 8.16 9.74 21.43
N MET A 204 8.00 9.38 20.15
CA MET A 204 8.69 8.24 19.54
C MET A 204 10.17 8.61 19.44
N THR A 205 10.86 8.41 20.55
CA THR A 205 12.30 8.55 20.68
C THR A 205 12.90 7.30 20.08
N ILE A 206 13.77 7.48 19.08
CA ILE A 206 14.38 6.41 18.30
C ILE A 206 15.73 6.05 18.92
#